data_AF-A0AAP9RHJ2-F1
#
_entry.id   AF-A0AAP9RHJ2-F1
#
_cell.length_a   1.000
_cell.length_b   1.000
_cell.length_c   1.000
_cell.angle_alpha   90.00
_cell.angle_beta   90.00
_cell.angle_gamma   90.00
#
_symmetry.space_group_name_H-M   'P 1'
#
loop_
_entity.id
_entity.type
_entity.pdbx_description
1 polymer ?
#
loop_
_entity_poly.entity_id
_entity_poly.type
_entity_poly.pdbx_seq_one_letter_code
_entity_poly.pdbx_strand_id
1 'polypeptide(L)'
;MEDKFILGAIDSPVDLRDYDYSMVSCSSDNIDIPKEFILDYDYPILNQGTVGSCVAHALSCMKSYIDGTNTDNMYSVGFIYANRQEDDFQGTGMITREAFKNIVKYGDCTKKSFPVNEEYPSIVTTLEKYGKDKLLDEADDHKSLAYIRLDIENIKEYLFKYQKPVLITVRVYENFYEANINGGIIPEEPNGKKRGGHALLCIGYKEDTLILINSWGDYNGDKGKYYLDINSSIIKELWVLEDEKNVNRPLKKKYTVGWNKDSKGWWYSPDGLTYYQSDWKQLNGNWFRFDSKGYAYQNCWFKYEKDGKWYYFDDNCYMVSNKWILDNNKWYRLGPDGAMLIGWFQDADGLWYYLDIDKGYMYSNCRILIDGKYYSFNTHGAWVKDGDTVSHLLINNTKKFEGFYSYWYYGDGTATIGYGTSTAGSVGKKLKAKGIETCTENQAFEWLKEEMQNGCQTLVNWLNENNISLSQNQFDACADAIYNMGFTNFKKFGISDIVLGNKANTWDNWRVCITDINGVKYQGLITRRWSEFKMYTEGDYSVTP
;
A
#
# COMPACT_ATOMS: atom_id res chain seq x y z
N MET A 1 -53.27 19.04 -16.98
CA MET A 1 -52.78 19.24 -15.59
C MET A 1 -51.25 19.23 -15.53
N GLU A 2 -50.57 18.58 -16.49
CA GLU A 2 -49.10 18.48 -16.57
C GLU A 2 -48.36 19.82 -16.62
N ASP A 3 -48.92 20.87 -17.24
CA ASP A 3 -48.22 22.16 -17.44
C ASP A 3 -48.37 23.20 -16.31
N LYS A 4 -48.99 22.83 -15.16
CA LYS A 4 -49.29 23.80 -14.09
C LYS A 4 -48.16 23.96 -13.05
N PHE A 5 -47.28 22.98 -12.92
CA PHE A 5 -46.25 22.96 -11.89
C PHE A 5 -44.88 22.66 -12.50
N ILE A 6 -43.89 23.50 -12.18
CA ILE A 6 -42.52 23.29 -12.64
C ILE A 6 -41.79 22.38 -11.65
N LEU A 7 -41.25 21.27 -12.16
CA LEU A 7 -40.41 20.36 -11.39
C LEU A 7 -39.05 21.01 -11.10
N GLY A 8 -38.52 20.77 -9.90
CA GLY A 8 -37.38 21.56 -9.41
C GLY A 8 -36.33 20.78 -8.62
N ALA A 9 -36.54 19.50 -8.33
CA ALA A 9 -35.53 18.72 -7.61
C ALA A 9 -34.46 18.24 -8.58
N ILE A 10 -33.21 18.56 -8.26
CA ILE A 10 -32.03 18.13 -9.02
C ILE A 10 -31.28 17.10 -8.19
N ASP A 11 -30.95 15.96 -8.81
CA ASP A 11 -30.18 14.88 -8.18
C ASP A 11 -28.87 15.46 -7.62
N SER A 12 -28.60 15.18 -6.35
CA SER A 12 -27.37 15.54 -5.68
C SER A 12 -26.22 14.70 -6.26
N PRO A 13 -25.05 15.29 -6.56
CA PRO A 13 -23.86 14.52 -6.94
C PRO A 13 -23.50 13.39 -5.93
N VAL A 14 -22.65 12.44 -6.27
CA VAL A 14 -22.18 11.51 -5.23
C VAL A 14 -21.16 12.24 -4.34
N ASP A 15 -21.39 12.32 -3.04
CA ASP A 15 -20.42 12.82 -2.05
C ASP A 15 -20.28 11.81 -0.91
N LEU A 16 -19.14 11.12 -0.85
CA LEU A 16 -18.87 10.11 0.19
C LEU A 16 -18.66 10.71 1.59
N ARG A 17 -18.76 12.03 1.73
CA ARG A 17 -18.69 12.76 3.00
C ARG A 17 -20.08 13.05 3.59
N ASP A 18 -21.15 12.77 2.86
CA ASP A 18 -22.51 12.91 3.38
C ASP A 18 -22.64 12.13 4.70
N TYR A 19 -23.20 12.76 5.73
CA TYR A 19 -23.48 12.05 6.98
C TYR A 19 -24.52 10.97 6.70
N ASP A 20 -24.22 9.75 7.12
CA ASP A 20 -25.11 8.58 6.97
C ASP A 20 -25.82 8.27 8.29
N TYR A 21 -26.97 7.61 8.21
CA TYR A 21 -27.80 7.24 9.36
C TYR A 21 -27.06 6.39 10.40
N SER A 22 -26.10 5.57 9.99
CA SER A 22 -25.22 4.81 10.89
C SER A 22 -24.40 5.70 11.85
N MET A 23 -24.25 6.99 11.52
CA MET A 23 -23.52 7.96 12.32
C MET A 23 -24.38 8.61 13.43
N VAL A 24 -25.70 8.40 13.41
CA VAL A 24 -26.65 8.96 14.41
C VAL A 24 -27.45 7.88 15.13
N SER A 25 -27.58 6.67 14.57
CA SER A 25 -28.20 5.50 15.21
C SER A 25 -27.28 4.84 16.26
N CYS A 26 -26.92 5.57 17.32
CA CYS A 26 -26.25 5.01 18.50
C CYS A 26 -27.28 4.46 19.49
N SER A 27 -28.02 3.42 19.14
CA SER A 27 -28.73 2.64 20.17
C SER A 27 -28.79 1.17 19.78
N SER A 28 -28.22 0.33 20.63
CA SER A 28 -28.39 -1.13 20.69
C SER A 28 -29.82 -1.57 21.06
N ASP A 29 -30.81 -0.71 20.82
CA ASP A 29 -32.19 -0.92 21.26
C ASP A 29 -32.97 -1.57 20.13
N ASN A 30 -33.46 -2.79 20.34
CA ASN A 30 -34.45 -3.41 19.47
C ASN A 30 -35.76 -2.62 19.62
N ILE A 31 -36.02 -1.69 18.71
CA ILE A 31 -37.27 -0.94 18.64
C ILE A 31 -38.26 -1.73 17.78
N ASP A 32 -39.41 -2.09 18.37
CA ASP A 32 -40.52 -2.70 17.64
C ASP A 32 -41.24 -1.61 16.84
N ILE A 33 -40.95 -1.52 15.54
CA ILE A 33 -41.49 -0.51 14.65
C ILE A 33 -42.96 -0.86 14.36
N PRO A 34 -43.94 0.01 14.69
CA PRO A 34 -45.34 -0.27 14.45
C PRO A 34 -45.64 -0.40 12.95
N LYS A 35 -46.76 -1.02 12.58
CA LYS A 35 -47.18 -1.11 11.18
C LYS A 35 -47.64 0.23 10.61
N GLU A 36 -48.05 1.16 11.45
CA GLU A 36 -48.45 2.51 11.04
C GLU A 36 -47.91 3.53 12.03
N PHE A 37 -47.48 4.67 11.50
CA PHE A 37 -47.05 5.81 12.28
C PHE A 37 -47.20 7.08 11.45
N ILE A 38 -47.73 8.14 12.05
CA ILE A 38 -47.91 9.44 11.40
C ILE A 38 -47.53 10.51 12.41
N LEU A 39 -46.70 11.45 11.98
CA LEU A 39 -46.36 12.65 12.74
C LEU A 39 -47.60 13.53 12.94
N ASP A 40 -47.62 14.26 14.06
CA ASP A 40 -48.64 15.28 14.33
C ASP A 40 -48.37 16.54 13.49
N TYR A 41 -48.53 16.42 12.18
CA TYR A 41 -48.22 17.46 11.21
C TYR A 41 -49.48 18.26 10.87
N ASP A 42 -49.54 19.51 11.34
CA ASP A 42 -50.68 20.43 11.21
C ASP A 42 -50.39 21.68 10.35
N TYR A 43 -49.22 21.72 9.70
CA TYR A 43 -48.83 22.82 8.80
C TYR A 43 -49.64 22.82 7.49
N PRO A 44 -49.83 24.00 6.86
CA PRO A 44 -50.59 24.13 5.63
C PRO A 44 -49.89 23.43 4.45
N ILE A 45 -50.71 22.89 3.53
CA ILE A 45 -50.23 22.42 2.23
C ILE A 45 -49.86 23.63 1.37
N LEU A 46 -48.56 23.79 1.13
CA LEU A 46 -48.05 24.90 0.35
C LEU A 46 -48.27 24.70 -1.17
N ASN A 47 -48.15 25.77 -1.92
CA ASN A 47 -48.31 25.77 -3.37
C ASN A 47 -47.16 26.49 -4.06
N GLN A 48 -46.31 25.73 -4.76
CA GLN A 48 -45.16 26.27 -5.48
C GLN A 48 -45.52 26.99 -6.78
N GLY A 49 -46.73 26.74 -7.31
CA GLY A 49 -47.18 27.25 -8.60
C GLY A 49 -46.21 26.90 -9.73
N THR A 50 -45.84 27.91 -10.52
CA THR A 50 -44.96 27.76 -11.68
C THR A 50 -43.48 27.98 -11.34
N VAL A 51 -43.06 27.76 -10.09
CA VAL A 51 -41.67 27.91 -9.66
C VAL A 51 -41.08 26.54 -9.34
N GLY A 52 -39.84 26.29 -9.80
CA GLY A 52 -39.07 25.08 -9.53
C GLY A 52 -38.57 24.93 -8.08
N SER A 53 -39.34 25.35 -7.08
CA SER A 53 -38.91 25.49 -5.68
C SER A 53 -39.39 24.35 -4.77
N CYS A 54 -39.70 23.16 -5.30
CA CYS A 54 -40.24 22.04 -4.51
C CYS A 54 -39.32 21.60 -3.36
N VAL A 55 -37.99 21.62 -3.55
CA VAL A 55 -37.01 21.32 -2.48
C VAL A 55 -37.14 22.33 -1.33
N ALA A 56 -37.20 23.63 -1.66
CA ALA A 56 -37.34 24.69 -0.69
C ALA A 56 -38.69 24.63 0.06
N HIS A 57 -39.77 24.22 -0.62
CA HIS A 57 -41.08 24.00 0.00
C HIS A 57 -41.03 22.86 1.02
N ALA A 58 -40.52 21.69 0.62
CA ALA A 58 -40.41 20.55 1.52
C ALA A 58 -39.49 20.86 2.72
N LEU A 59 -38.38 21.57 2.48
CA LEU A 59 -37.40 21.92 3.52
C LEU A 59 -37.92 23.00 4.49
N SER A 60 -38.63 24.02 3.99
CA SER A 60 -39.33 25.02 4.83
C SER A 60 -40.33 24.33 5.76
N CYS A 61 -41.15 23.43 5.23
CA CYS A 61 -42.09 22.64 6.03
C CYS A 61 -41.39 21.75 7.07
N MET A 62 -40.32 21.05 6.67
CA MET A 62 -39.51 20.21 7.57
C MET A 62 -38.96 21.03 8.73
N LYS A 63 -38.25 22.12 8.44
CA LYS A 63 -37.57 22.93 9.45
C LYS A 63 -38.58 23.60 10.37
N SER A 64 -39.69 24.09 9.82
CA SER A 64 -40.79 24.68 10.60
C SER A 64 -41.35 23.69 11.62
N TYR A 65 -41.58 22.44 11.18
CA TYR A 65 -42.05 21.36 12.05
C TYR A 65 -41.02 21.01 13.14
N ILE A 66 -39.75 20.86 12.78
CA ILE A 66 -38.69 20.50 13.73
C ILE A 66 -38.53 21.55 14.83
N ASP A 67 -38.64 22.83 14.49
CA ASP A 67 -38.55 23.93 15.45
C ASP A 67 -39.87 24.24 16.17
N GLY A 68 -40.96 23.56 15.80
CA GLY A 68 -42.29 23.79 16.37
C GLY A 68 -42.81 25.21 16.12
N THR A 69 -42.50 25.81 14.96
CA THR A 69 -42.99 27.15 14.63
C THR A 69 -44.50 27.13 14.44
N ASN A 70 -45.22 28.19 14.77
CA ASN A 70 -46.63 28.28 14.35
C ASN A 70 -46.76 28.51 12.84
N THR A 71 -47.98 28.32 12.30
CA THR A 71 -48.27 28.48 10.87
C THR A 71 -47.98 29.88 10.34
N ASP A 72 -48.05 30.93 11.15
CA ASP A 72 -47.81 32.32 10.73
C ASP A 72 -46.31 32.66 10.65
N ASN A 73 -45.47 31.93 11.39
CA ASN A 73 -44.04 32.14 11.51
C ASN A 73 -43.21 31.00 10.91
N MET A 74 -43.78 30.22 9.98
CA MET A 74 -43.02 29.23 9.21
C MET A 74 -41.82 29.87 8.51
N TYR A 75 -40.82 29.05 8.22
CA TYR A 75 -39.60 29.44 7.52
C TYR A 75 -39.82 29.77 6.03
N SER A 76 -39.00 30.65 5.48
CA SER A 76 -39.18 31.22 4.14
C SER A 76 -38.73 30.27 3.02
N VAL A 77 -39.70 29.75 2.26
CA VAL A 77 -39.44 29.06 0.98
C VAL A 77 -38.54 29.88 0.07
N GLY A 78 -38.81 31.18 -0.06
CA GLY A 78 -38.06 32.06 -0.93
C GLY A 78 -36.60 32.19 -0.53
N PHE A 79 -36.33 32.30 0.77
CA PHE A 79 -34.99 32.50 1.27
C PHE A 79 -34.16 31.24 1.08
N ILE A 80 -34.72 30.06 1.38
CA ILE A 80 -34.08 28.77 1.07
C ILE A 80 -33.75 28.68 -0.43
N TYR A 81 -34.68 29.08 -1.29
CA TYR A 81 -34.50 28.97 -2.74
C TYR A 81 -33.47 29.99 -3.30
N ALA A 82 -33.39 31.18 -2.70
CA ALA A 82 -32.56 32.29 -3.15
C ALA A 82 -31.16 32.33 -2.55
N ASN A 83 -31.01 31.97 -1.26
CA ASN A 83 -29.76 32.11 -0.50
C ASN A 83 -28.79 30.95 -0.79
N ARG A 84 -28.31 30.89 -2.02
CA ARG A 84 -27.32 29.91 -2.50
C ARG A 84 -25.90 30.44 -2.29
N GLN A 85 -24.95 29.53 -2.09
CA GLN A 85 -23.53 29.84 -2.14
C GLN A 85 -23.09 30.08 -3.59
N GLU A 86 -21.93 30.72 -3.78
CA GLU A 86 -21.41 31.01 -5.12
C GLU A 86 -21.09 29.74 -5.93
N ASP A 87 -20.70 28.65 -5.26
CA ASP A 87 -20.37 27.36 -5.85
C ASP A 87 -21.57 26.40 -5.97
N ASP A 88 -22.73 26.77 -5.42
CA ASP A 88 -23.97 25.98 -5.56
C ASP A 88 -24.55 26.16 -6.97
N PHE A 89 -25.51 25.31 -7.36
CA PHE A 89 -26.18 25.41 -8.65
C PHE A 89 -26.92 26.75 -8.83
N GLN A 90 -26.65 27.46 -9.92
CA GLN A 90 -27.16 28.82 -10.20
C GLN A 90 -28.31 28.86 -11.23
N GLY A 91 -29.05 27.77 -11.42
CA GLY A 91 -30.19 27.70 -12.36
C GLY A 91 -31.53 27.43 -11.68
N THR A 92 -32.59 27.31 -12.50
CA THR A 92 -33.93 26.89 -12.06
C THR A 92 -33.93 25.48 -11.49
N GLY A 93 -34.66 25.27 -10.40
CA GLY A 93 -34.54 24.07 -9.58
C GLY A 93 -33.48 24.24 -8.50
N MET A 94 -33.30 23.21 -7.69
CA MET A 94 -32.38 23.21 -6.57
C MET A 94 -31.80 21.82 -6.36
N ILE A 95 -30.48 21.74 -6.15
CA ILE A 95 -29.84 20.51 -5.71
C ILE A 95 -30.19 20.30 -4.24
N THR A 96 -30.77 19.13 -3.93
CA THR A 96 -31.33 18.85 -2.59
C THR A 96 -30.27 19.02 -1.49
N ARG A 97 -29.09 18.40 -1.64
CA ARG A 97 -28.03 18.49 -0.63
C ARG A 97 -27.56 19.93 -0.40
N GLU A 98 -27.48 20.75 -1.44
CA GLU A 98 -27.06 22.16 -1.30
C GLU A 98 -28.06 22.95 -0.45
N ALA A 99 -29.36 22.66 -0.58
CA ALA A 99 -30.40 23.24 0.28
C ALA A 99 -30.17 22.92 1.76
N PHE A 100 -29.94 21.65 2.10
CA PHE A 100 -29.65 21.22 3.47
C PHE A 100 -28.33 21.83 4.00
N LYS A 101 -27.28 21.87 3.16
CA LYS A 101 -26.01 22.53 3.48
C LYS A 101 -26.21 24.01 3.82
N ASN A 102 -27.07 24.71 3.08
CA ASN A 102 -27.36 26.12 3.31
C ASN A 102 -28.18 26.35 4.58
N ILE A 103 -29.15 25.49 4.90
CA ILE A 103 -29.86 25.53 6.19
C ILE A 103 -28.89 25.34 7.38
N VAL A 104 -27.94 24.42 7.29
CA VAL A 104 -26.94 24.24 8.36
C VAL A 104 -25.98 25.44 8.44
N LYS A 105 -25.61 26.03 7.31
CA LYS A 105 -24.63 27.13 7.25
C LYS A 105 -25.21 28.48 7.68
N TYR A 106 -26.41 28.78 7.21
CA TYR A 106 -27.03 30.10 7.31
C TYR A 106 -28.34 30.10 8.09
N GLY A 107 -29.02 28.96 8.19
CA GLY A 107 -30.37 28.87 8.75
C GLY A 107 -31.41 29.38 7.76
N ASP A 108 -32.58 29.75 8.26
CA ASP A 108 -33.63 30.38 7.46
C ASP A 108 -34.32 31.50 8.23
N CYS A 109 -34.73 32.54 7.50
CA CYS A 109 -35.57 33.60 8.04
C CYS A 109 -37.05 33.19 7.97
N THR A 110 -37.90 33.89 8.71
CA THR A 110 -39.34 33.62 8.67
C THR A 110 -39.95 34.05 7.34
N LYS A 111 -41.01 33.37 6.90
CA LYS A 111 -41.80 33.76 5.73
C LYS A 111 -42.35 35.18 5.85
N LYS A 112 -42.55 35.69 7.08
CA LYS A 112 -42.99 37.06 7.32
C LYS A 112 -41.93 38.07 6.89
N SER A 113 -40.66 37.75 7.12
CA SER A 113 -39.52 38.59 6.72
C SER A 113 -39.23 38.49 5.22
N PHE A 114 -39.40 37.31 4.62
CA PHE A 114 -39.24 37.12 3.18
C PHE A 114 -40.36 36.25 2.56
N PRO A 115 -41.54 36.82 2.24
CA PRO A 115 -42.71 36.09 1.73
C PRO A 115 -42.68 35.89 0.19
N VAL A 116 -41.52 35.64 -0.40
CA VAL A 116 -41.34 35.62 -1.86
C VAL A 116 -41.27 34.19 -2.37
N ASN A 117 -41.95 33.89 -3.48
CA ASN A 117 -41.74 32.66 -4.26
C ASN A 117 -41.62 33.05 -5.74
N GLU A 118 -40.39 33.27 -6.17
CA GLU A 118 -40.01 33.74 -7.50
C GLU A 118 -38.94 32.80 -8.09
N GLU A 119 -38.88 32.71 -9.42
CA GLU A 119 -37.94 31.80 -10.09
C GLU A 119 -36.48 32.28 -10.01
N TYR A 120 -35.54 31.33 -9.96
CA TYR A 120 -34.11 31.60 -10.02
C TYR A 120 -33.70 31.97 -11.45
N PRO A 121 -32.82 32.98 -11.68
CA PRO A 121 -32.06 33.77 -10.69
C PRO A 121 -32.76 35.06 -10.23
N SER A 122 -33.95 35.37 -10.73
CA SER A 122 -34.62 36.66 -10.46
C SER A 122 -34.86 36.90 -8.96
N ILE A 123 -35.21 35.84 -8.22
CA ILE A 123 -35.37 35.89 -6.76
C ILE A 123 -34.13 36.38 -6.00
N VAL A 124 -32.91 36.21 -6.54
CA VAL A 124 -31.67 36.71 -5.91
C VAL A 124 -31.67 38.23 -5.89
N THR A 125 -32.09 38.87 -6.98
CA THR A 125 -32.22 40.34 -7.02
C THR A 125 -33.32 40.82 -6.06
N THR A 126 -34.39 40.05 -5.92
CA THR A 126 -35.45 40.34 -4.95
C THR A 126 -34.94 40.20 -3.52
N LEU A 127 -34.14 39.18 -3.21
CA LEU A 127 -33.50 38.99 -1.90
C LEU A 127 -32.63 40.21 -1.52
N GLU A 128 -31.80 40.69 -2.44
CA GLU A 128 -30.95 41.88 -2.20
C GLU A 128 -31.79 43.13 -1.89
N LYS A 129 -32.92 43.31 -2.60
CA LYS A 129 -33.85 44.44 -2.35
C LYS A 129 -34.52 44.38 -0.97
N TYR A 130 -34.71 43.18 -0.42
CA TYR A 130 -35.24 42.98 0.93
C TYR A 130 -34.17 43.19 2.03
N GLY A 131 -32.90 43.36 1.65
CA GLY A 131 -31.79 43.51 2.58
C GLY A 131 -31.29 42.15 3.04
N LYS A 132 -30.53 41.47 2.18
CA LYS A 132 -30.01 40.12 2.42
C LYS A 132 -29.27 39.99 3.76
N ASP A 133 -28.43 40.94 4.12
CA ASP A 133 -27.65 40.90 5.37
C ASP A 133 -28.56 40.81 6.61
N LYS A 134 -29.64 41.59 6.65
CA LYS A 134 -30.62 41.53 7.75
C LYS A 134 -31.34 40.18 7.82
N LEU A 135 -31.66 39.61 6.67
CA LEU A 135 -32.31 38.29 6.60
C LEU A 135 -31.34 37.18 7.00
N LEU A 136 -30.06 37.31 6.69
CA LEU A 136 -29.01 36.41 7.17
C LEU A 136 -28.82 36.51 8.68
N ASP A 137 -28.87 37.72 9.25
CA ASP A 137 -28.81 37.91 10.71
C ASP A 137 -30.00 37.24 11.40
N GLU A 138 -31.23 37.35 10.85
CA GLU A 138 -32.39 36.63 11.37
C GLU A 138 -32.25 35.11 11.20
N ALA A 139 -31.73 34.66 10.07
CA ALA A 139 -31.56 33.25 9.77
C ALA A 139 -30.51 32.57 10.68
N ASP A 140 -29.50 33.32 11.14
CA ASP A 140 -28.39 32.79 11.94
C ASP A 140 -28.86 32.09 13.24
N ASP A 141 -29.92 32.61 13.84
CA ASP A 141 -30.57 32.08 15.06
C ASP A 141 -31.35 30.78 14.81
N HIS A 142 -31.57 30.40 13.55
CA HIS A 142 -32.43 29.31 13.11
C HIS A 142 -31.69 28.25 12.28
N LYS A 143 -30.38 28.12 12.51
CA LYS A 143 -29.58 27.06 11.90
C LYS A 143 -29.96 25.68 12.41
N SER A 144 -29.91 24.71 11.52
CA SER A 144 -29.88 23.31 11.93
C SER A 144 -28.47 22.86 12.27
N LEU A 145 -28.33 21.87 13.14
CA LEU A 145 -27.00 21.39 13.57
C LEU A 145 -26.34 20.52 12.49
N ALA A 146 -27.10 19.62 11.88
CA ALA A 146 -26.62 18.73 10.83
C ALA A 146 -27.72 18.36 9.85
N TYR A 147 -27.31 17.80 8.70
CA TYR A 147 -28.19 17.09 7.79
C TYR A 147 -27.64 15.69 7.54
N ILE A 148 -28.52 14.72 7.33
CA ILE A 148 -28.16 13.31 7.17
C ILE A 148 -28.88 12.75 5.95
N ARG A 149 -28.16 11.94 5.17
CA ARG A 149 -28.74 11.12 4.12
C ARG A 149 -29.25 9.83 4.75
N LEU A 150 -30.49 9.47 4.49
CA LEU A 150 -31.07 8.20 4.92
C LEU A 150 -31.09 7.20 3.77
N ASP A 151 -30.92 5.93 4.11
CA ASP A 151 -31.32 4.83 3.24
C ASP A 151 -32.80 4.48 3.47
N ILE A 152 -33.42 3.90 2.44
CA ILE A 152 -34.85 3.57 2.44
C ILE A 152 -35.24 2.63 3.57
N GLU A 153 -34.33 1.73 3.95
CA GLU A 153 -34.51 0.76 5.03
C GLU A 153 -34.67 1.44 6.40
N ASN A 154 -34.12 2.65 6.56
CA ASN A 154 -34.10 3.38 7.83
C ASN A 154 -35.25 4.37 8.01
N ILE A 155 -36.06 4.62 6.97
CA ILE A 155 -37.08 5.69 7.00
C ILE A 155 -38.13 5.46 8.09
N LYS A 156 -38.60 4.21 8.28
CA LYS A 156 -39.65 3.89 9.26
C LYS A 156 -39.12 4.02 10.70
N GLU A 157 -37.90 3.55 10.95
CA GLU A 157 -37.22 3.72 12.23
C GLU A 157 -37.03 5.20 12.53
N TYR A 158 -36.51 5.98 11.57
CA TYR A 158 -36.26 7.40 11.75
C TYR A 158 -37.53 8.16 12.13
N LEU A 159 -38.59 8.00 11.34
CA LEU A 159 -39.88 8.64 11.57
C LEU A 159 -40.41 8.31 12.96
N PHE A 160 -40.44 7.03 13.34
CA PHE A 160 -41.01 6.58 14.61
C PHE A 160 -40.17 7.01 15.82
N LYS A 161 -38.84 6.82 15.74
CA LYS A 161 -37.92 7.02 16.86
C LYS A 161 -37.67 8.50 17.14
N TYR A 162 -37.39 9.28 16.09
CA TYR A 162 -37.04 10.68 16.24
C TYR A 162 -38.24 11.62 16.09
N GLN A 163 -39.37 11.11 15.62
CA GLN A 163 -40.60 11.90 15.41
C GLN A 163 -40.37 13.14 14.53
N LYS A 164 -39.53 13.00 13.49
CA LYS A 164 -39.17 14.06 12.55
C LYS A 164 -39.47 13.64 11.11
N PRO A 165 -39.90 14.57 10.25
CA PRO A 165 -40.23 14.26 8.88
C PRO A 165 -38.97 14.02 8.03
N VAL A 166 -39.16 13.41 6.86
CA VAL A 166 -38.08 13.06 5.93
C VAL A 166 -38.36 13.70 4.57
N LEU A 167 -37.39 14.43 4.01
CA LEU A 167 -37.52 14.99 2.66
C LEU A 167 -37.16 13.89 1.67
N ILE A 168 -38.08 13.62 0.75
CA ILE A 168 -37.91 12.60 -0.28
C ILE A 168 -37.86 13.28 -1.64
N THR A 169 -36.88 12.91 -2.47
CA THR A 169 -36.91 13.25 -3.88
C THR A 169 -37.27 12.05 -4.74
N VAL A 170 -38.07 12.30 -5.78
CA VAL A 170 -38.58 11.28 -6.69
C VAL A 170 -38.39 11.68 -8.15
N ARG A 171 -38.30 10.70 -9.03
CA ARG A 171 -38.41 10.90 -10.48
C ARG A 171 -39.88 10.95 -10.88
N VAL A 172 -40.26 12.00 -11.59
CA VAL A 172 -41.63 12.17 -12.09
C VAL A 172 -41.72 11.68 -13.53
N TYR A 173 -42.72 10.84 -13.79
CA TYR A 173 -43.11 10.33 -15.11
C TYR A 173 -44.52 10.84 -15.46
N GLU A 174 -44.95 10.67 -16.71
CA GLU A 174 -46.28 11.13 -17.16
C GLU A 174 -47.43 10.58 -16.30
N ASN A 175 -47.40 9.30 -15.94
CA ASN A 175 -48.44 8.71 -15.10
C ASN A 175 -48.42 9.19 -13.63
N PHE A 176 -47.36 9.84 -13.16
CA PHE A 176 -47.30 10.39 -11.79
C PHE A 176 -48.44 11.39 -11.53
N TYR A 177 -48.85 12.15 -12.56
CA TYR A 177 -49.91 13.16 -12.43
C TYR A 177 -51.30 12.55 -12.22
N GLU A 178 -51.48 11.24 -12.42
CA GLU A 178 -52.73 10.54 -12.09
C GLU A 178 -53.05 10.62 -10.59
N ALA A 179 -52.01 10.69 -9.74
CA ALA A 179 -52.16 10.87 -8.30
C ALA A 179 -52.95 12.14 -7.94
N ASN A 180 -52.92 13.18 -8.78
CA ASN A 180 -53.66 14.43 -8.54
C ASN A 180 -55.18 14.22 -8.48
N ILE A 181 -55.69 13.23 -9.20
CA ILE A 181 -57.13 12.95 -9.32
C ILE A 181 -57.53 11.61 -8.68
N ASN A 182 -56.55 10.74 -8.40
CA ASN A 182 -56.76 9.42 -7.80
C ASN A 182 -56.46 9.39 -6.30
N GLY A 183 -56.95 10.38 -5.55
CA GLY A 183 -56.81 10.43 -4.09
C GLY A 183 -55.36 10.42 -3.59
N GLY A 184 -54.42 10.98 -4.36
CA GLY A 184 -53.01 11.07 -3.96
C GLY A 184 -52.19 9.80 -4.19
N ILE A 185 -52.78 8.70 -4.67
CA ILE A 185 -52.07 7.44 -4.86
C ILE A 185 -51.12 7.56 -6.06
N ILE A 186 -49.82 7.50 -5.81
CA ILE A 186 -48.80 7.50 -6.85
C ILE A 186 -48.73 6.08 -7.45
N PRO A 187 -48.80 5.93 -8.79
CA PRO A 187 -48.72 4.61 -9.42
C PRO A 187 -47.44 3.85 -9.04
N GLU A 188 -47.57 2.54 -8.79
CA GLU A 188 -46.45 1.66 -8.40
C GLU A 188 -45.35 1.65 -9.45
N GLU A 189 -45.73 1.47 -10.72
CA GLU A 189 -44.80 1.39 -11.85
C GLU A 189 -44.76 2.69 -12.64
N PRO A 190 -43.57 3.29 -12.85
CA PRO A 190 -43.44 4.50 -13.67
C PRO A 190 -43.75 4.19 -15.15
N ASN A 191 -44.61 5.00 -15.76
CA ASN A 191 -45.01 4.84 -17.16
C ASN A 191 -44.98 6.18 -17.91
N GLY A 192 -44.64 6.11 -19.19
CA GLY A 192 -44.49 7.28 -20.07
C GLY A 192 -43.13 7.97 -19.93
N LYS A 193 -43.04 9.20 -20.42
CA LYS A 193 -41.78 9.95 -20.47
C LYS A 193 -41.39 10.50 -19.09
N LYS A 194 -40.10 10.42 -18.75
CA LYS A 194 -39.54 11.13 -17.59
C LYS A 194 -39.70 12.64 -17.79
N ARG A 195 -40.30 13.32 -16.82
CA ARG A 195 -40.56 14.76 -16.83
C ARG A 195 -39.55 15.57 -16.02
N GLY A 196 -39.02 15.00 -14.93
CA GLY A 196 -38.05 15.70 -14.07
C GLY A 196 -37.92 15.06 -12.68
N GLY A 197 -37.41 15.83 -11.72
CA GLY A 197 -37.33 15.46 -10.31
C GLY A 197 -38.25 16.34 -9.45
N HIS A 198 -38.86 15.73 -8.43
CA HIS A 198 -39.75 16.43 -7.49
C HIS A 198 -39.39 16.10 -6.05
N ALA A 199 -39.63 17.03 -5.12
CA ALA A 199 -39.37 16.84 -3.70
C ALA A 199 -40.70 16.90 -2.92
N LEU A 200 -40.87 15.97 -1.98
CA LEU A 200 -42.03 15.87 -1.09
C LEU A 200 -41.54 15.67 0.35
N LEU A 201 -42.42 15.94 1.32
CA LEU A 201 -42.12 15.74 2.73
C LEU A 201 -42.86 14.51 3.26
N CYS A 202 -42.14 13.46 3.64
CA CYS A 202 -42.70 12.29 4.28
C CYS A 202 -42.94 12.54 5.77
N ILE A 203 -44.18 12.29 6.20
CA ILE A 203 -44.64 12.52 7.57
C ILE A 203 -45.10 11.24 8.27
N GLY A 204 -44.97 10.09 7.62
CA GLY A 204 -45.46 8.84 8.18
C GLY A 204 -45.54 7.72 7.17
N TYR A 205 -46.03 6.59 7.63
CA TYR A 205 -46.25 5.40 6.82
C TYR A 205 -47.42 4.57 7.36
N LYS A 206 -47.99 3.77 6.48
CA LYS A 206 -48.92 2.69 6.79
C LYS A 206 -48.53 1.46 6.00
N GLU A 207 -48.17 0.40 6.70
CA GLU A 207 -47.52 -0.79 6.13
C GLU A 207 -46.32 -0.36 5.28
N ASP A 208 -46.35 -0.60 3.97
CA ASP A 208 -45.29 -0.21 3.02
C ASP A 208 -45.60 1.07 2.25
N THR A 209 -46.70 1.75 2.56
CA THR A 209 -47.07 3.02 1.93
C THR A 209 -46.59 4.21 2.76
N LEU A 210 -45.73 5.05 2.18
CA LEU A 210 -45.31 6.34 2.72
C LEU A 210 -46.40 7.39 2.54
N ILE A 211 -46.56 8.27 3.53
CA ILE A 211 -47.51 9.38 3.53
C ILE A 211 -46.73 10.69 3.32
N LEU A 212 -46.93 11.30 2.15
CA LEU A 212 -46.16 12.44 1.67
C LEU A 212 -47.02 13.70 1.60
N ILE A 213 -46.44 14.83 1.98
CA ILE A 213 -46.98 16.17 1.77
C ILE A 213 -46.37 16.73 0.48
N ASN A 214 -47.24 17.10 -0.46
CA ASN A 214 -46.84 17.72 -1.71
C ASN A 214 -46.97 19.25 -1.64
N SER A 215 -46.31 19.96 -2.58
CA SER A 215 -46.31 21.42 -2.70
C SER A 215 -47.15 21.94 -3.86
N TRP A 216 -48.23 21.22 -4.22
CA TRP A 216 -49.13 21.57 -5.33
C TRP A 216 -50.51 22.09 -4.87
N GLY A 217 -50.59 22.54 -3.61
CA GLY A 217 -51.83 22.98 -2.99
C GLY A 217 -52.74 21.84 -2.53
N ASP A 218 -53.67 22.18 -1.64
CA ASP A 218 -54.63 21.26 -1.00
C ASP A 218 -55.78 20.82 -1.92
N TYR A 219 -55.85 21.32 -3.14
CA TYR A 219 -56.85 20.94 -4.14
C TYR A 219 -56.41 19.77 -5.04
N ASN A 220 -55.20 19.24 -4.86
CA ASN A 220 -54.69 18.07 -5.58
C ASN A 220 -54.48 16.88 -4.64
N GLY A 221 -54.58 15.67 -5.19
CA GLY A 221 -54.35 14.44 -4.43
C GLY A 221 -55.40 14.25 -3.34
N ASP A 222 -55.01 13.71 -2.19
CA ASP A 222 -55.86 13.67 -1.00
C ASP A 222 -55.58 14.89 -0.12
N LYS A 223 -56.18 16.02 -0.50
CA LYS A 223 -55.98 17.32 0.17
C LYS A 223 -54.51 17.69 0.34
N GLY A 224 -53.72 17.53 -0.72
CA GLY A 224 -52.27 17.78 -0.73
C GLY A 224 -51.41 16.58 -0.29
N LYS A 225 -52.02 15.50 0.22
CA LYS A 225 -51.33 14.27 0.58
C LYS A 225 -51.23 13.31 -0.59
N TYR A 226 -50.08 12.65 -0.66
CA TYR A 226 -49.74 11.66 -1.67
C TYR A 226 -49.21 10.40 -1.00
N TYR A 227 -49.45 9.26 -1.64
CA TYR A 227 -49.17 7.94 -1.09
C TYR A 227 -48.23 7.21 -2.05
N LEU A 228 -47.07 6.79 -1.54
CA LEU A 228 -46.01 6.18 -2.35
C LEU A 228 -45.57 4.87 -1.71
N ASP A 229 -45.49 3.80 -2.49
CA ASP A 229 -44.87 2.56 -2.05
C ASP A 229 -43.39 2.78 -1.72
N ILE A 230 -42.95 2.37 -0.52
CA ILE A 230 -41.59 2.50 -0.03
C ILE A 230 -40.56 1.81 -0.94
N ASN A 231 -40.96 0.79 -1.68
CA ASN A 231 -40.12 0.05 -2.62
C ASN A 231 -40.12 0.65 -4.04
N SER A 232 -40.82 1.76 -4.25
CA SER A 232 -40.95 2.35 -5.58
C SER A 232 -39.60 2.78 -6.15
N SER A 233 -39.33 2.36 -7.40
CA SER A 233 -38.08 2.64 -8.12
C SER A 233 -37.86 4.12 -8.46
N ILE A 234 -38.88 4.97 -8.25
CA ILE A 234 -38.80 6.40 -8.52
C ILE A 234 -38.12 7.18 -7.39
N ILE A 235 -37.97 6.61 -6.18
CA ILE A 235 -37.31 7.25 -5.04
C ILE A 235 -35.82 7.46 -5.35
N LYS A 236 -35.29 8.64 -5.00
CA LYS A 236 -33.92 9.05 -5.34
C LYS A 236 -33.07 9.35 -4.13
N GLU A 237 -33.54 10.22 -3.26
CA GLU A 237 -32.80 10.66 -2.08
C GLU A 237 -33.76 10.85 -0.92
N LEU A 238 -33.24 10.57 0.28
CA LEU A 238 -33.92 10.78 1.54
C LEU A 238 -32.98 11.61 2.41
N TRP A 239 -33.47 12.74 2.90
CA TRP A 239 -32.68 13.68 3.67
C TRP A 239 -33.44 14.15 4.91
N VAL A 240 -32.71 14.35 6.00
CA VAL A 240 -33.26 14.81 7.27
C VAL A 240 -32.38 15.88 7.91
N LEU A 241 -32.99 16.71 8.77
CA LEU A 241 -32.30 17.66 9.63
C LEU A 241 -32.25 17.14 11.06
N GLU A 242 -31.11 17.37 11.73
CA GLU A 242 -30.94 17.06 13.15
C GLU A 242 -30.51 18.29 13.94
N ASP A 243 -31.27 18.59 15.00
CA ASP A 243 -31.21 19.85 15.78
C ASP A 243 -31.05 19.64 17.30
N GLU A 244 -31.07 18.39 17.79
CA GLU A 244 -30.88 18.13 19.23
C GLU A 244 -29.40 18.16 19.66
N LYS A 245 -29.13 18.88 20.77
CA LYS A 245 -27.80 19.04 21.39
C LYS A 245 -27.18 17.76 21.99
N ASN A 246 -27.86 16.61 21.90
CA ASN A 246 -27.30 15.30 22.25
C ASN A 246 -26.45 14.69 21.12
N VAL A 247 -26.30 15.40 20.00
CA VAL A 247 -25.24 15.09 19.04
C VAL A 247 -23.92 15.55 19.66
N ASN A 248 -23.11 14.60 20.13
CA ASN A 248 -21.67 14.82 20.21
C ASN A 248 -21.24 15.34 18.85
N ARG A 249 -20.93 16.64 18.75
CA ARG A 249 -20.48 17.27 17.49
C ARG A 249 -19.42 16.35 16.90
N PRO A 250 -19.65 15.74 15.72
CA PRO A 250 -18.61 14.95 15.10
C PRO A 250 -17.43 15.90 14.93
N LEU A 251 -16.30 15.56 15.54
CA LEU A 251 -15.07 16.30 15.35
C LEU A 251 -14.90 16.46 13.83
N LYS A 252 -14.66 17.68 13.37
CA LYS A 252 -14.43 17.92 11.94
C LYS A 252 -13.29 16.98 11.52
N LYS A 253 -13.54 16.11 10.52
CA LYS A 253 -12.51 15.24 9.96
C LYS A 253 -11.30 16.09 9.59
N LYS A 254 -10.22 15.92 10.34
CA LYS A 254 -8.97 16.66 10.17
C LYS A 254 -8.16 16.04 9.03
N TYR A 255 -8.41 14.78 8.74
CA TYR A 255 -7.68 13.96 7.79
C TYR A 255 -8.65 13.26 6.83
N THR A 256 -8.16 12.93 5.64
CA THR A 256 -8.87 12.02 4.72
C THR A 256 -8.90 10.63 5.35
N VAL A 257 -10.06 9.95 5.35
CA VAL A 257 -10.11 8.53 5.78
C VAL A 257 -9.23 7.71 4.84
N GLY A 258 -8.31 6.95 5.42
CA GLY A 258 -7.27 6.22 4.70
C GLY A 258 -5.93 6.95 4.69
N TRP A 259 -5.20 6.83 3.57
CA TRP A 259 -3.86 7.38 3.43
C TRP A 259 -3.85 8.89 3.21
N ASN A 260 -2.97 9.56 3.93
CA ASN A 260 -2.69 10.99 3.82
C ASN A 260 -1.18 11.20 3.68
N LYS A 261 -0.76 12.32 3.08
CA LYS A 261 0.66 12.63 2.83
C LYS A 261 0.97 14.09 3.04
N ASP A 262 2.14 14.37 3.59
CA ASP A 262 2.75 15.71 3.65
C ASP A 262 4.23 15.64 3.22
N SER A 263 4.99 16.70 3.51
CA SER A 263 6.42 16.76 3.20
C SER A 263 7.30 15.84 4.05
N LYS A 264 6.79 15.31 5.16
CA LYS A 264 7.52 14.41 6.08
C LYS A 264 7.26 12.95 5.75
N GLY A 265 6.04 12.60 5.33
CA GLY A 265 5.72 11.24 4.94
C GLY A 265 4.23 10.94 4.84
N TRP A 266 3.93 9.64 4.87
CA TRP A 266 2.56 9.11 4.81
C TRP A 266 2.03 8.80 6.21
N TRP A 267 0.75 9.00 6.46
CA TRP A 267 0.07 8.46 7.65
C TRP A 267 -1.30 7.91 7.27
N TYR A 268 -1.86 7.07 8.14
CA TYR A 268 -3.17 6.46 7.91
C TYR A 268 -4.17 6.88 8.99
N SER A 269 -5.28 7.45 8.56
CA SER A 269 -6.39 7.85 9.43
C SER A 269 -7.55 6.86 9.26
N PRO A 270 -7.89 6.05 10.28
CA PRO A 270 -8.97 5.06 10.15
C PRO A 270 -10.37 5.70 10.10
N ASP A 271 -10.53 6.90 10.66
CA ASP A 271 -11.82 7.55 10.93
C ASP A 271 -11.87 9.02 10.44
N GLY A 272 -10.76 9.56 9.94
CA GLY A 272 -10.62 10.96 9.55
C GLY A 272 -10.34 11.92 10.73
N LEU A 273 -10.27 11.41 11.96
CA LEU A 273 -10.10 12.17 13.21
C LEU A 273 -8.77 11.86 13.88
N THR A 274 -8.46 10.59 14.00
CA THR A 274 -7.25 10.03 14.58
C THR A 274 -6.35 9.50 13.46
N TYR A 275 -5.16 9.06 13.82
CA TYR A 275 -4.29 8.33 12.91
C TYR A 275 -3.44 7.36 13.71
N TYR A 276 -2.98 6.30 13.06
CA TYR A 276 -2.14 5.30 13.73
C TYR A 276 -0.79 5.90 14.12
N GLN A 277 -0.35 5.61 15.35
CA GLN A 277 0.93 6.03 15.91
C GLN A 277 1.53 4.90 16.72
N SER A 278 2.86 4.75 16.68
CA SER A 278 3.61 3.76 17.44
C SER A 278 3.13 2.31 17.31
N ASP A 279 2.26 2.01 16.34
CA ASP A 279 1.64 0.69 16.19
C ASP A 279 1.97 -0.02 14.87
N TRP A 280 1.81 -1.34 14.87
CA TRP A 280 1.76 -2.18 13.70
C TRP A 280 0.31 -2.30 13.22
N LYS A 281 0.07 -2.17 11.92
CA LYS A 281 -1.28 -2.36 11.37
C LYS A 281 -1.24 -3.12 10.07
N GLN A 282 -2.17 -4.07 9.93
CA GLN A 282 -2.44 -4.73 8.67
C GLN A 282 -3.59 -4.01 7.96
N LEU A 283 -3.34 -3.50 6.76
CA LEU A 283 -4.31 -2.78 5.95
C LEU A 283 -4.30 -3.38 4.54
N ASN A 284 -5.47 -3.81 4.05
CA ASN A 284 -5.62 -4.46 2.74
C ASN A 284 -4.62 -5.61 2.51
N GLY A 285 -4.38 -6.42 3.55
CA GLY A 285 -3.46 -7.56 3.52
C GLY A 285 -1.97 -7.23 3.70
N ASN A 286 -1.57 -5.95 3.65
CA ASN A 286 -0.19 -5.52 3.82
C ASN A 286 0.08 -5.00 5.24
N TRP A 287 1.26 -5.26 5.77
CA TRP A 287 1.67 -4.78 7.09
C TRP A 287 2.40 -3.43 7.00
N PHE A 288 2.07 -2.53 7.91
CA PHE A 288 2.63 -1.19 8.05
C PHE A 288 3.10 -0.97 9.49
N ARG A 289 4.11 -0.12 9.64
CA ARG A 289 4.58 0.39 10.93
C ARG A 289 4.51 1.90 10.92
N PHE A 290 3.98 2.50 11.99
CA PHE A 290 3.91 3.95 12.17
C PHE A 290 4.80 4.42 13.32
N ASP A 291 5.57 5.48 13.11
CA ASP A 291 6.41 6.06 14.15
C ASP A 291 5.58 6.74 15.27
N SER A 292 6.27 7.31 16.26
CA SER A 292 5.62 8.03 17.38
C SER A 292 4.84 9.27 16.97
N LYS A 293 5.09 9.80 15.77
CA LYS A 293 4.39 10.96 15.19
C LYS A 293 3.32 10.55 14.19
N GLY A 294 3.19 9.25 13.91
CA GLY A 294 2.20 8.64 13.04
C GLY A 294 2.60 8.47 11.58
N TYR A 295 3.86 8.73 11.24
CA TYR A 295 4.34 8.54 9.87
C TYR A 295 4.71 7.07 9.63
N ALA A 296 4.27 6.53 8.51
CA ALA A 296 4.61 5.19 8.06
C ALA A 296 6.09 5.12 7.68
N TYR A 297 6.74 4.02 8.07
CA TYR A 297 8.10 3.73 7.63
C TYR A 297 8.11 3.46 6.12
N GLN A 298 9.01 4.10 5.39
CA GLN A 298 9.14 4.02 3.93
C GLN A 298 10.63 3.96 3.56
N ASN A 299 11.00 3.03 2.66
CA ASN A 299 12.39 2.82 2.21
C ASN A 299 13.41 2.74 3.36
N CYS A 300 13.07 2.06 4.45
CA CYS A 300 13.92 2.03 5.64
C CYS A 300 13.74 0.77 6.49
N TRP A 301 14.74 0.58 7.34
CA TRP A 301 14.77 -0.46 8.36
C TRP A 301 14.12 0.00 9.66
N PHE A 302 13.41 -0.92 10.32
CA PHE A 302 12.82 -0.73 11.63
C PHE A 302 13.19 -1.90 12.54
N LYS A 303 13.73 -1.63 13.73
CA LYS A 303 13.97 -2.62 14.76
C LYS A 303 12.80 -2.66 15.74
N TYR A 304 12.17 -3.82 15.91
CA TYR A 304 11.13 -3.99 16.90
C TYR A 304 11.74 -4.37 18.25
N GLU A 305 11.75 -3.41 19.20
CA GLU A 305 12.47 -3.59 20.47
C GLU A 305 11.95 -4.74 21.35
N LYS A 306 10.71 -5.21 21.15
CA LYS A 306 10.15 -6.29 21.97
C LYS A 306 10.80 -7.65 21.71
N ASP A 307 11.20 -7.91 20.47
CA ASP A 307 11.83 -9.17 20.06
C ASP A 307 13.22 -8.98 19.44
N GLY A 308 13.67 -7.72 19.28
CA GLY A 308 14.96 -7.37 18.71
C GLY A 308 15.07 -7.58 17.21
N LYS A 309 13.98 -7.97 16.52
CA LYS A 309 14.00 -8.27 15.08
C LYS A 309 13.98 -7.01 14.23
N TRP A 310 14.59 -7.10 13.06
CA TRP A 310 14.59 -6.03 12.06
C TRP A 310 13.57 -6.32 10.96
N TYR A 311 12.95 -5.27 10.44
CA TYR A 311 11.97 -5.31 9.36
C TYR A 311 12.31 -4.22 8.34
N TYR A 312 12.01 -4.47 7.07
CA TYR A 312 12.22 -3.48 6.01
C TYR A 312 10.88 -3.05 5.40
N PHE A 313 10.75 -1.76 5.15
CA PHE A 313 9.58 -1.18 4.47
C PHE A 313 9.97 -0.62 3.12
N ASP A 314 9.23 -0.99 2.08
CA ASP A 314 9.48 -0.54 0.71
C ASP A 314 8.98 0.89 0.45
N ASP A 315 9.01 1.30 -0.82
CA ASP A 315 8.56 2.61 -1.28
C ASP A 315 7.04 2.81 -1.16
N ASN A 316 6.27 1.73 -1.05
CA ASN A 316 4.83 1.76 -0.79
C ASN A 316 4.52 1.66 0.71
N CYS A 317 5.54 1.72 1.56
CA CYS A 317 5.46 1.55 3.02
C CYS A 317 5.04 0.14 3.44
N TYR A 318 5.12 -0.86 2.55
CA TYR A 318 4.75 -2.23 2.87
C TYR A 318 5.91 -2.93 3.55
N MET A 319 5.62 -3.66 4.63
CA MET A 319 6.60 -4.57 5.22
C MET A 319 6.96 -5.65 4.21
N VAL A 320 8.23 -5.70 3.84
CA VAL A 320 8.74 -6.69 2.91
C VAL A 320 8.83 -8.04 3.63
N SER A 321 8.29 -9.08 3.00
CA SER A 321 8.39 -10.48 3.43
C SER A 321 8.77 -11.36 2.27
N ASN A 322 9.44 -12.47 2.55
CA ASN A 322 9.87 -13.46 1.55
C ASN A 322 10.66 -12.90 0.35
N LYS A 323 11.39 -11.79 0.52
CA LYS A 323 12.25 -11.22 -0.54
C LYS A 323 13.68 -10.96 -0.10
N TRP A 324 14.53 -10.75 -1.08
CA TRP A 324 15.85 -10.14 -0.94
C TRP A 324 15.74 -8.62 -1.06
N ILE A 325 16.51 -7.88 -0.26
CA ILE A 325 16.61 -6.41 -0.31
C ILE A 325 18.07 -6.02 -0.49
N LEU A 326 18.34 -5.16 -1.46
CA LEU A 326 19.64 -4.52 -1.65
C LEU A 326 19.60 -3.14 -1.00
N ASP A 327 20.35 -2.96 0.08
CA ASP A 327 20.49 -1.68 0.77
C ASP A 327 21.96 -1.37 1.01
N ASN A 328 22.40 -0.17 0.64
CA ASN A 328 23.81 0.26 0.75
C ASN A 328 24.82 -0.75 0.18
N ASN A 329 24.56 -1.27 -1.03
CA ASN A 329 25.36 -2.30 -1.72
C ASN A 329 25.51 -3.63 -0.95
N LYS A 330 24.58 -3.93 -0.03
CA LYS A 330 24.54 -5.18 0.71
C LYS A 330 23.17 -5.83 0.57
N TRP A 331 23.17 -7.15 0.41
CA TRP A 331 21.94 -7.94 0.31
C TRP A 331 21.47 -8.41 1.68
N TYR A 332 20.18 -8.35 1.94
CA TYR A 332 19.52 -8.82 3.16
C TYR A 332 18.33 -9.70 2.78
N ARG A 333 17.97 -10.68 3.60
CA ARG A 333 16.85 -11.60 3.35
C ARG A 333 15.77 -11.43 4.42
N LEU A 334 14.52 -11.26 4.00
CA LEU A 334 13.37 -11.10 4.89
C LEU A 334 12.54 -12.40 4.94
N GLY A 335 12.30 -12.96 6.11
CA GLY A 335 11.53 -14.20 6.30
C GLY A 335 10.05 -14.06 5.92
N PRO A 336 9.28 -15.16 6.06
CA PRO A 336 7.83 -15.15 5.86
C PRO A 336 7.08 -14.21 6.81
N ASP A 337 7.59 -14.04 8.03
CA ASP A 337 7.07 -13.10 9.03
C ASP A 337 7.57 -11.66 8.80
N GLY A 338 8.34 -11.42 7.74
CA GLY A 338 8.95 -10.13 7.42
C GLY A 338 10.21 -9.80 8.23
N ALA A 339 10.60 -10.65 9.17
CA ALA A 339 11.80 -10.42 9.97
C ALA A 339 13.06 -10.64 9.13
N MET A 340 14.06 -9.80 9.30
CA MET A 340 15.40 -9.99 8.72
C MET A 340 15.98 -11.30 9.23
N LEU A 341 16.33 -12.18 8.30
CA LEU A 341 17.00 -13.43 8.60
C LEU A 341 18.49 -13.16 8.92
N ILE A 342 19.05 -14.01 9.76
CA ILE A 342 20.46 -14.06 10.11
C ILE A 342 20.94 -15.52 10.07
N GLY A 343 22.25 -15.73 9.94
CA GLY A 343 22.84 -17.06 9.85
C GLY A 343 22.54 -17.77 8.54
N TRP A 344 22.44 -19.10 8.61
CA TRP A 344 22.22 -19.96 7.45
C TRP A 344 20.80 -19.82 6.88
N PHE A 345 20.71 -19.58 5.58
CA PHE A 345 19.46 -19.53 4.82
C PHE A 345 19.58 -20.44 3.59
N GLN A 346 18.56 -21.24 3.32
CA GLN A 346 18.45 -22.02 2.08
C GLN A 346 17.31 -21.47 1.22
N ASP A 347 17.58 -21.23 -0.05
CA ASP A 347 16.54 -20.80 -0.99
C ASP A 347 15.73 -21.98 -1.56
N ALA A 348 14.78 -21.66 -2.45
CA ALA A 348 13.90 -22.66 -3.06
C ALA A 348 14.63 -23.62 -4.02
N ASP A 349 15.78 -23.20 -4.57
CA ASP A 349 16.61 -24.01 -5.48
C ASP A 349 17.62 -24.89 -4.71
N GLY A 350 17.59 -24.83 -3.38
CA GLY A 350 18.45 -25.61 -2.50
C GLY A 350 19.84 -25.00 -2.27
N LEU A 351 20.08 -23.79 -2.76
CA LEU A 351 21.33 -23.05 -2.54
C LEU A 351 21.34 -22.48 -1.12
N TRP A 352 22.50 -22.58 -0.47
CA TRP A 352 22.71 -22.06 0.88
C TRP A 352 23.38 -20.71 0.83
N TYR A 353 23.03 -19.84 1.77
CA TYR A 353 23.57 -18.50 1.95
C TYR A 353 23.88 -18.32 3.44
N TYR A 354 24.79 -17.40 3.74
CA TYR A 354 25.05 -17.00 5.13
C TYR A 354 24.90 -15.50 5.29
N LEU A 355 24.04 -15.13 6.24
CA LEU A 355 23.70 -13.77 6.62
C LEU A 355 24.43 -13.46 7.94
N ASP A 356 25.14 -12.33 8.00
CA ASP A 356 25.89 -11.89 9.17
C ASP A 356 24.99 -11.89 10.43
N ILE A 357 25.49 -12.45 11.53
CA ILE A 357 24.66 -12.68 12.73
C ILE A 357 24.30 -11.39 13.47
N ASP A 358 25.15 -10.37 13.37
CA ASP A 358 24.98 -9.09 14.05
C ASP A 358 24.32 -8.05 13.14
N LYS A 359 24.67 -8.08 11.84
CA LYS A 359 24.33 -7.04 10.87
C LYS A 359 23.34 -7.50 9.80
N GLY A 360 23.14 -8.81 9.62
CA GLY A 360 22.15 -9.39 8.70
C GLY A 360 22.47 -9.37 7.21
N TYR A 361 23.55 -8.72 6.77
CA TYR A 361 23.90 -8.74 5.35
C TYR A 361 24.43 -10.10 4.92
N MET A 362 24.17 -10.46 3.67
CA MET A 362 24.70 -11.65 3.02
C MET A 362 26.19 -11.51 2.75
N TYR A 363 26.93 -12.57 3.06
CA TYR A 363 28.31 -12.71 2.62
C TYR A 363 28.36 -13.17 1.16
N SER A 364 29.20 -12.51 0.36
CA SER A 364 29.42 -12.82 -1.04
C SER A 364 30.87 -12.57 -1.43
N ASN A 365 31.38 -13.38 -2.35
CA ASN A 365 32.75 -13.31 -2.87
C ASN A 365 33.81 -13.33 -1.77
N CYS A 366 33.60 -14.15 -0.75
CA CYS A 366 34.47 -14.22 0.42
C CYS A 366 34.50 -15.61 1.03
N ARG A 367 35.49 -15.82 1.89
CA ARG A 367 35.59 -16.98 2.77
C ARG A 367 35.53 -16.48 4.21
N ILE A 368 34.69 -17.09 5.04
CA ILE A 368 34.46 -16.67 6.44
C ILE A 368 34.41 -17.87 7.38
N LEU A 369 34.76 -17.64 8.65
CA LEU A 369 34.71 -18.62 9.73
C LEU A 369 33.32 -18.59 10.39
N ILE A 370 32.62 -19.72 10.40
CA ILE A 370 31.30 -19.92 11.02
C ILE A 370 31.40 -21.15 11.92
N ASP A 371 31.12 -20.99 13.21
CA ASP A 371 31.14 -22.08 14.21
C ASP A 371 32.40 -22.96 14.15
N GLY A 372 33.57 -22.33 13.97
CA GLY A 372 34.86 -23.03 13.92
C GLY A 372 35.22 -23.68 12.58
N LYS A 373 34.40 -23.51 11.54
CA LYS A 373 34.67 -24.02 10.18
C LYS A 373 34.60 -22.91 9.14
N TYR A 374 35.49 -22.94 8.16
CA TYR A 374 35.46 -21.96 7.07
C TYR A 374 34.52 -22.37 5.95
N TYR A 375 33.77 -21.40 5.44
CA TYR A 375 32.84 -21.53 4.33
C TYR A 375 33.15 -20.48 3.26
N SER A 376 33.14 -20.88 1.99
CA SER A 376 33.33 -19.99 0.84
C SER A 376 32.00 -19.66 0.17
N PHE A 377 31.80 -18.39 -0.20
CA PHE A 377 30.59 -17.90 -0.87
C PHE A 377 30.98 -17.26 -2.21
N ASN A 378 30.27 -17.61 -3.27
CA ASN A 378 30.55 -17.09 -4.61
C ASN A 378 30.10 -15.62 -4.77
N THR A 379 30.26 -15.06 -5.97
CA THR A 379 29.89 -13.66 -6.26
C THR A 379 28.40 -13.33 -6.06
N HIS A 380 27.53 -14.34 -6.06
CA HIS A 380 26.10 -14.21 -5.78
C HIS A 380 25.74 -14.58 -4.32
N GLY A 381 26.74 -14.88 -3.48
CA GLY A 381 26.57 -15.23 -2.07
C GLY A 381 26.15 -16.67 -1.79
N ALA A 382 26.05 -17.52 -2.81
CA ALA A 382 25.75 -18.93 -2.59
C ALA A 382 26.98 -19.65 -2.03
N TRP A 383 26.76 -20.44 -0.97
CA TRP A 383 27.74 -21.31 -0.34
C TRP A 383 28.24 -22.33 -1.36
N VAL A 384 29.54 -22.39 -1.49
CA VAL A 384 30.27 -23.38 -2.27
C VAL A 384 30.53 -24.57 -1.35
N LYS A 385 29.70 -25.62 -1.48
CA LYS A 385 29.76 -26.84 -0.66
C LYS A 385 31.16 -27.44 -0.67
N ASP A 386 31.59 -28.02 0.46
CA ASP A 386 32.90 -28.68 0.58
C ASP A 386 33.12 -29.66 -0.58
N GLY A 387 34.26 -29.49 -1.25
CA GLY A 387 34.54 -30.09 -2.55
C GLY A 387 34.82 -29.08 -3.66
N ASP A 388 34.87 -27.77 -3.36
CA ASP A 388 35.22 -26.68 -4.29
C ASP A 388 35.97 -25.52 -3.58
N THR A 389 36.98 -25.84 -2.77
CA THR A 389 37.77 -24.83 -2.02
C THR A 389 38.51 -23.85 -2.93
N VAL A 390 38.91 -24.33 -4.10
CA VAL A 390 39.54 -23.57 -5.19
C VAL A 390 38.49 -23.23 -6.25
N SER A 391 38.51 -22.00 -6.79
CA SER A 391 37.49 -21.59 -7.76
C SER A 391 37.67 -22.24 -9.14
N HIS A 392 36.59 -22.32 -9.92
CA HIS A 392 36.65 -22.72 -11.33
C HIS A 392 37.51 -21.79 -12.19
N LEU A 393 37.65 -20.50 -11.81
CA LEU A 393 38.53 -19.56 -12.48
C LEU A 393 39.99 -19.95 -12.28
N LEU A 394 40.36 -20.35 -11.07
CA LEU A 394 41.68 -20.88 -10.76
C LEU A 394 41.97 -22.14 -11.59
N ILE A 395 41.10 -23.15 -11.59
CA ILE A 395 41.35 -24.39 -12.36
C ILE A 395 41.54 -24.09 -13.85
N ASN A 396 40.71 -23.20 -14.41
CA ASN A 396 40.84 -22.77 -15.80
C ASN A 396 42.10 -21.95 -16.09
N ASN A 397 42.65 -21.24 -15.09
CA ASN A 397 43.91 -20.54 -15.22
C ASN A 397 45.08 -21.55 -15.17
N THR A 398 45.12 -22.38 -14.12
CA THR A 398 46.17 -23.37 -13.89
C THR A 398 46.33 -24.33 -15.06
N LYS A 399 45.22 -24.82 -15.66
CA LYS A 399 45.29 -25.73 -16.82
C LYS A 399 46.05 -25.14 -18.02
N LYS A 400 46.04 -23.81 -18.18
CA LYS A 400 46.79 -23.14 -19.26
C LYS A 400 48.30 -23.28 -19.03
N PHE A 401 48.75 -23.16 -17.77
CA PHE A 401 50.15 -23.33 -17.38
C PHE A 401 50.64 -24.78 -17.43
N GLU A 402 49.76 -25.75 -17.17
CA GLU A 402 50.13 -27.17 -17.23
C GLU A 402 50.18 -27.72 -18.67
N GLY A 403 49.28 -27.27 -19.55
CA GLY A 403 49.10 -27.86 -20.89
C GLY A 403 48.41 -29.24 -20.83
N PHE A 404 47.81 -29.67 -21.96
CA PHE A 404 47.07 -30.94 -22.03
C PHE A 404 47.87 -32.05 -22.70
N TYR A 405 47.94 -33.21 -22.05
CA TYR A 405 48.44 -34.46 -22.64
C TYR A 405 47.42 -35.59 -22.44
N SER A 406 46.89 -36.14 -23.53
CA SER A 406 45.87 -37.19 -23.47
C SER A 406 46.39 -38.57 -23.06
N TYR A 407 47.70 -38.70 -22.82
CA TYR A 407 48.39 -39.94 -22.45
C TYR A 407 49.47 -39.65 -21.39
N TRP A 408 49.96 -40.71 -20.74
CA TRP A 408 51.04 -40.57 -19.76
C TRP A 408 52.36 -40.13 -20.41
N TYR A 409 52.96 -39.07 -19.88
CA TYR A 409 54.31 -38.61 -20.22
C TYR A 409 55.17 -38.48 -18.96
N TYR A 410 56.48 -38.33 -19.14
CA TYR A 410 57.44 -38.15 -18.05
C TYR A 410 58.10 -36.78 -18.17
N GLY A 411 57.68 -35.84 -17.32
CA GLY A 411 58.30 -34.51 -17.21
C GLY A 411 59.56 -34.55 -16.36
N ASP A 412 59.39 -34.71 -15.04
CA ASP A 412 60.49 -34.71 -14.06
C ASP A 412 60.69 -36.10 -13.43
N GLY A 413 60.74 -37.14 -14.26
CA GLY A 413 60.85 -38.53 -13.80
C GLY A 413 59.59 -39.10 -13.14
N THR A 414 58.52 -38.31 -13.03
CA THR A 414 57.20 -38.75 -12.55
C THR A 414 56.25 -38.91 -13.73
N ALA A 415 55.47 -39.99 -13.75
CA ALA A 415 54.44 -40.19 -14.76
C ALA A 415 53.29 -39.20 -14.53
N THR A 416 52.93 -38.46 -15.57
CA THR A 416 51.91 -37.40 -15.55
C THR A 416 50.94 -37.55 -16.72
N ILE A 417 49.65 -37.24 -16.52
CA ILE A 417 48.60 -37.29 -17.54
C ILE A 417 47.67 -36.07 -17.42
N GLY A 418 47.01 -35.69 -18.50
CA GLY A 418 46.03 -34.60 -18.51
C GLY A 418 46.69 -33.24 -18.33
N TYR A 419 46.14 -32.42 -17.43
CA TYR A 419 46.68 -31.11 -17.05
C TYR A 419 47.59 -31.23 -15.82
N GLY A 420 48.70 -31.96 -15.94
CA GLY A 420 49.69 -32.05 -14.86
C GLY A 420 49.37 -33.03 -13.73
N THR A 421 48.37 -33.91 -13.87
CA THR A 421 48.03 -34.91 -12.84
C THR A 421 49.10 -36.01 -12.77
N SER A 422 49.95 -35.96 -11.73
CA SER A 422 51.11 -36.84 -11.60
C SER A 422 50.92 -37.98 -10.60
N THR A 423 51.66 -39.08 -10.76
CA THR A 423 51.69 -40.20 -9.80
C THR A 423 52.37 -39.88 -8.46
N ALA A 424 52.91 -38.67 -8.28
CA ALA A 424 53.28 -38.18 -6.95
C ALA A 424 52.05 -37.78 -6.13
N GLY A 425 51.03 -37.25 -6.82
CA GLY A 425 49.74 -36.84 -6.27
C GLY A 425 48.81 -38.02 -5.96
N SER A 426 47.71 -37.72 -5.27
CA SER A 426 46.76 -38.73 -4.79
C SER A 426 45.85 -39.27 -5.90
N VAL A 427 45.47 -38.41 -6.85
CA VAL A 427 44.62 -38.73 -8.00
C VAL A 427 45.43 -39.52 -9.01
N GLY A 428 46.62 -39.04 -9.38
CA GLY A 428 47.46 -39.75 -10.35
C GLY A 428 47.83 -41.16 -9.90
N LYS A 429 48.08 -41.40 -8.60
CA LYS A 429 48.27 -42.76 -8.04
C LYS A 429 47.04 -43.64 -8.25
N LYS A 430 45.84 -43.14 -7.95
CA LYS A 430 44.58 -43.87 -8.15
C LYS A 430 44.35 -44.19 -9.62
N LEU A 431 44.59 -43.23 -10.51
CA LEU A 431 44.42 -43.42 -11.96
C LEU A 431 45.37 -44.48 -12.51
N LYS A 432 46.63 -44.44 -12.10
CA LYS A 432 47.63 -45.44 -12.51
C LYS A 432 47.29 -46.84 -11.98
N ALA A 433 46.86 -46.94 -10.73
CA ALA A 433 46.41 -48.21 -10.13
C ALA A 433 45.15 -48.79 -10.82
N LYS A 434 44.27 -47.93 -11.34
CA LYS A 434 43.09 -48.31 -12.12
C LYS A 434 43.40 -48.69 -13.58
N GLY A 435 44.66 -48.58 -14.02
CA GLY A 435 45.04 -48.90 -15.40
C GLY A 435 44.52 -47.90 -16.43
N ILE A 436 44.28 -46.65 -16.05
CA ILE A 436 43.90 -45.60 -17.00
C ILE A 436 45.11 -45.30 -17.91
N GLU A 437 44.93 -45.37 -19.23
CA GLU A 437 46.00 -45.10 -20.20
C GLU A 437 45.85 -43.76 -20.93
N THR A 438 44.62 -43.31 -21.13
CA THR A 438 44.29 -42.05 -21.83
C THR A 438 43.18 -41.28 -21.14
N CYS A 439 43.01 -40.00 -21.51
CA CYS A 439 41.95 -39.15 -20.97
C CYS A 439 41.43 -38.11 -21.97
N THR A 440 40.21 -37.63 -21.74
CA THR A 440 39.65 -36.42 -22.37
C THR A 440 40.04 -35.16 -21.59
N GLU A 441 39.91 -33.99 -22.21
CA GLU A 441 40.13 -32.70 -21.52
C GLU A 441 39.21 -32.53 -20.31
N ASN A 442 37.94 -32.96 -20.40
CA ASN A 442 37.01 -32.88 -19.27
C ASN A 442 37.44 -33.79 -18.12
N GLN A 443 37.90 -35.02 -18.41
CA GLN A 443 38.43 -35.91 -17.38
C GLN A 443 39.67 -35.30 -16.72
N ALA A 444 40.61 -34.78 -17.52
CA ALA A 444 41.79 -34.10 -17.02
C ALA A 444 41.46 -32.86 -16.18
N PHE A 445 40.42 -32.12 -16.55
CA PHE A 445 39.95 -30.96 -15.80
C PHE A 445 39.44 -31.35 -14.41
N GLU A 446 38.60 -32.39 -14.32
CA GLU A 446 38.11 -32.88 -13.03
C GLU A 446 39.23 -33.45 -12.15
N TRP A 447 40.24 -34.08 -12.74
CA TRP A 447 41.40 -34.59 -11.99
C TRP A 447 42.30 -33.47 -11.47
N LEU A 448 42.56 -32.44 -12.28
CA LEU A 448 43.28 -31.25 -11.84
C LEU A 448 42.53 -30.57 -10.69
N LYS A 449 41.20 -30.45 -10.84
CA LYS A 449 40.32 -29.91 -9.81
C LYS A 449 40.46 -30.69 -8.49
N GLU A 450 40.35 -32.02 -8.52
CA GLU A 450 40.53 -32.87 -7.33
C GLU A 450 41.94 -32.74 -6.72
N GLU A 451 43.02 -32.73 -7.53
CA GLU A 451 44.39 -32.57 -7.01
C GLU A 451 44.61 -31.22 -6.35
N MET A 452 44.16 -30.13 -6.96
CA MET A 452 44.30 -28.79 -6.39
C MET A 452 43.52 -28.66 -5.08
N GLN A 453 42.33 -29.25 -5.00
CA GLN A 453 41.55 -29.31 -3.76
C GLN A 453 42.29 -30.07 -2.67
N ASN A 454 42.83 -31.25 -2.99
CA ASN A 454 43.61 -32.04 -2.04
C ASN A 454 44.88 -31.29 -1.59
N GLY A 455 45.57 -30.63 -2.52
CA GLY A 455 46.78 -29.87 -2.26
C GLY A 455 46.56 -28.64 -1.38
N CYS A 456 45.43 -27.95 -1.55
CA CYS A 456 45.13 -26.73 -0.81
C CYS A 456 44.65 -26.99 0.63
N GLN A 457 44.35 -28.23 1.03
CA GLN A 457 43.91 -28.53 2.39
C GLN A 457 44.95 -28.14 3.45
N THR A 458 46.25 -28.22 3.11
CA THR A 458 47.32 -27.75 4.01
C THR A 458 47.27 -26.24 4.21
N LEU A 459 46.94 -25.47 3.16
CA LEU A 459 46.71 -24.03 3.25
C LEU A 459 45.50 -23.74 4.14
N VAL A 460 44.39 -24.46 3.94
CA VAL A 460 43.19 -24.32 4.76
C VAL A 460 43.52 -24.52 6.23
N ASN A 461 44.13 -25.64 6.59
CA ASN A 461 44.47 -25.93 7.99
C ASN A 461 45.34 -24.83 8.59
N TRP A 462 46.36 -24.38 7.85
CA TRP A 462 47.25 -23.33 8.32
C TRP A 462 46.57 -21.96 8.47
N LEU A 463 45.70 -21.55 7.54
CA LEU A 463 44.92 -20.31 7.67
C LEU A 463 44.03 -20.37 8.91
N ASN A 464 43.43 -21.52 9.18
CA ASN A 464 42.59 -21.74 10.35
C ASN A 464 43.40 -21.64 11.66
N GLU A 465 44.56 -22.29 11.71
CA GLU A 465 45.48 -22.24 12.87
C GLU A 465 45.94 -20.81 13.19
N ASN A 466 46.02 -19.94 12.18
CA ASN A 466 46.47 -18.55 12.33
C ASN A 466 45.31 -17.54 12.34
N ASN A 467 44.06 -18.01 12.32
CA ASN A 467 42.85 -17.17 12.30
C ASN A 467 42.85 -16.11 11.18
N ILE A 468 43.27 -16.51 9.98
CA ILE A 468 43.38 -15.62 8.80
C ILE A 468 42.17 -15.84 7.89
N SER A 469 41.61 -14.76 7.37
CA SER A 469 40.57 -14.80 6.34
C SER A 469 41.08 -14.15 5.06
N LEU A 470 40.98 -14.87 3.94
CA LEU A 470 41.35 -14.37 2.61
C LEU A 470 40.10 -14.19 1.75
N SER A 471 40.11 -13.22 0.84
CA SER A 471 39.15 -13.21 -0.27
C SER A 471 39.38 -14.43 -1.17
N GLN A 472 38.38 -14.81 -1.97
CA GLN A 472 38.51 -16.02 -2.81
C GLN A 472 39.70 -15.93 -3.77
N ASN A 473 39.96 -14.76 -4.37
CA ASN A 473 41.09 -14.56 -5.28
C ASN A 473 42.45 -14.60 -4.58
N GLN A 474 42.54 -14.14 -3.33
CA GLN A 474 43.75 -14.28 -2.53
C GLN A 474 44.02 -15.74 -2.17
N PHE A 475 42.97 -16.47 -1.77
CA PHE A 475 43.06 -17.90 -1.51
C PHE A 475 43.52 -18.66 -2.76
N ASP A 476 42.90 -18.37 -3.91
CA ASP A 476 43.21 -19.04 -5.17
C ASP A 476 44.67 -18.77 -5.61
N ALA A 477 45.15 -17.53 -5.48
CA ALA A 477 46.55 -17.21 -5.74
C ALA A 477 47.52 -18.01 -4.85
N CYS A 478 47.22 -18.12 -3.55
CA CYS A 478 48.02 -18.94 -2.64
C CYS A 478 47.92 -20.44 -2.98
N ALA A 479 46.74 -20.92 -3.36
CA ALA A 479 46.52 -22.31 -3.74
C ALA A 479 47.30 -22.67 -5.01
N ASP A 480 47.33 -21.82 -6.04
CA ASP A 480 48.15 -22.06 -7.24
C ASP A 480 49.65 -22.05 -6.91
N ALA A 481 50.08 -21.08 -6.08
CA ALA A 481 51.47 -21.01 -5.64
C ALA A 481 51.91 -22.30 -4.94
N ILE A 482 51.08 -22.80 -4.03
CA ILE A 482 51.33 -24.04 -3.29
C ILE A 482 51.27 -25.27 -4.20
N TYR A 483 50.33 -25.32 -5.15
CA TYR A 483 50.25 -26.40 -6.11
C TYR A 483 51.55 -26.53 -6.91
N ASN A 484 52.13 -25.39 -7.32
CA ASN A 484 53.37 -25.37 -8.09
C ASN A 484 54.65 -25.55 -7.25
N MET A 485 54.79 -24.88 -6.10
CA MET A 485 56.06 -24.86 -5.34
C MET A 485 56.05 -25.74 -4.08
N GLY A 486 54.87 -26.18 -3.63
CA GLY A 486 54.67 -26.87 -2.37
C GLY A 486 54.61 -25.94 -1.14
N PHE A 487 53.92 -26.38 -0.10
CA PHE A 487 53.67 -25.58 1.10
C PHE A 487 54.94 -25.22 1.88
N THR A 488 55.94 -26.11 1.89
CA THR A 488 57.24 -25.85 2.52
C THR A 488 57.95 -24.65 1.90
N ASN A 489 57.97 -24.57 0.57
CA ASN A 489 58.58 -23.45 -0.15
C ASN A 489 57.74 -22.18 -0.03
N PHE A 490 56.42 -22.30 -0.06
CA PHE A 490 55.50 -21.18 0.20
C PHE A 490 55.82 -20.44 1.51
N LYS A 491 56.14 -21.20 2.57
CA LYS A 491 56.64 -20.65 3.84
C LYS A 491 58.08 -20.13 3.74
N LYS A 492 59.01 -20.97 3.27
CA LYS A 492 60.44 -20.65 3.22
C LYS A 492 60.75 -19.36 2.47
N PHE A 493 60.03 -19.09 1.38
CA PHE A 493 60.26 -17.93 0.53
C PHE A 493 59.38 -16.71 0.86
N GLY A 494 58.54 -16.82 1.91
CA GLY A 494 57.89 -15.69 2.55
C GLY A 494 56.59 -15.22 1.89
N ILE A 495 55.93 -16.03 1.06
CA ILE A 495 54.55 -15.72 0.64
C ILE A 495 53.59 -15.87 1.84
N SER A 496 53.85 -16.82 2.74
CA SER A 496 53.11 -16.91 4.00
C SER A 496 53.22 -15.65 4.86
N ASP A 497 54.36 -14.95 4.82
CA ASP A 497 54.57 -13.72 5.58
C ASP A 497 53.78 -12.55 4.99
N ILE A 498 53.51 -12.57 3.67
CA ILE A 498 52.58 -11.63 3.03
C ILE A 498 51.16 -11.88 3.54
N VAL A 499 50.74 -13.16 3.59
CA VAL A 499 49.42 -13.56 4.08
C VAL A 499 49.23 -13.21 5.56
N LEU A 500 50.28 -13.33 6.38
CA LEU A 500 50.29 -12.93 7.79
C LEU A 500 50.35 -11.41 8.00
N GLY A 501 50.60 -10.62 6.94
CA GLY A 501 50.82 -9.17 7.06
C GLY A 501 52.21 -8.78 7.59
N ASN A 502 53.13 -9.74 7.76
CA ASN A 502 54.51 -9.52 8.20
C ASN A 502 55.42 -9.02 7.08
N LYS A 503 54.99 -9.14 5.82
CA LYS A 503 55.73 -8.72 4.63
C LYS A 503 54.83 -7.94 3.69
N ALA A 504 55.37 -6.90 3.06
CA ALA A 504 54.63 -6.11 2.08
C ALA A 504 54.23 -6.96 0.86
N ASN A 505 53.01 -6.79 0.37
CA ASN A 505 52.53 -7.45 -0.83
C ASN A 505 53.05 -6.73 -2.10
N THR A 506 54.26 -7.07 -2.53
CA THR A 506 54.91 -6.49 -3.73
C THR A 506 55.36 -7.58 -4.69
N TRP A 507 55.52 -7.22 -5.97
CA TRP A 507 56.03 -8.14 -6.99
C TRP A 507 57.36 -8.78 -6.59
N ASP A 508 58.30 -8.01 -6.04
CA ASP A 508 59.60 -8.54 -5.62
C ASP A 508 59.47 -9.66 -4.57
N ASN A 509 58.42 -9.61 -3.75
CA ASN A 509 58.16 -10.63 -2.73
C ASN A 509 57.43 -11.87 -3.28
N TRP A 510 56.76 -11.75 -4.43
CA TRP A 510 56.15 -12.87 -5.15
C TRP A 510 57.10 -13.55 -6.15
N ARG A 511 58.18 -12.87 -6.55
CA ARG A 511 59.20 -13.36 -7.50
C ARG A 511 60.13 -14.41 -6.86
N VAL A 512 59.56 -15.53 -6.43
CA VAL A 512 60.26 -16.62 -5.74
C VAL A 512 60.06 -17.95 -6.46
N CYS A 513 60.96 -18.92 -6.24
CA CYS A 513 60.93 -20.22 -6.92
C CYS A 513 60.89 -20.12 -8.46
N ILE A 514 61.59 -19.14 -9.04
CA ILE A 514 61.66 -18.92 -10.50
C ILE A 514 62.97 -19.40 -11.14
N THR A 515 63.89 -19.97 -10.35
CA THR A 515 65.20 -20.46 -10.80
C THR A 515 65.40 -21.94 -10.50
N ASP A 516 66.20 -22.63 -11.31
CA ASP A 516 66.71 -23.97 -10.96
C ASP A 516 67.84 -23.92 -9.90
N ILE A 517 68.40 -25.10 -9.60
CA ILE A 517 69.54 -25.30 -8.69
C ILE A 517 70.83 -24.58 -9.15
N ASN A 518 70.94 -24.21 -10.42
CA ASN A 518 72.10 -23.52 -11.00
C ASN A 518 71.87 -21.99 -11.11
N GLY A 519 70.71 -21.50 -10.65
CA GLY A 519 70.34 -20.08 -10.70
C GLY A 519 69.78 -19.62 -12.05
N VAL A 520 69.49 -20.53 -12.99
CA VAL A 520 68.90 -20.21 -14.29
C VAL A 520 67.42 -19.90 -14.11
N LYS A 521 66.97 -18.74 -14.62
CA LYS A 521 65.57 -18.29 -14.53
C LYS A 521 64.71 -18.94 -15.61
N TYR A 522 63.53 -19.42 -15.23
CA TYR A 522 62.54 -19.98 -16.16
C TYR A 522 61.42 -18.97 -16.42
N GLN A 523 61.25 -18.58 -17.68
CA GLN A 523 60.25 -17.58 -18.06
C GLN A 523 58.83 -18.03 -17.70
N GLY A 524 58.49 -19.30 -17.90
CA GLY A 524 57.17 -19.84 -17.52
C GLY A 524 56.87 -19.71 -16.02
N LEU A 525 57.86 -19.93 -15.14
CA LEU A 525 57.69 -19.75 -13.69
C LEU A 525 57.57 -18.27 -13.31
N ILE A 526 58.29 -17.37 -14.00
CA ILE A 526 58.14 -15.93 -13.81
C ILE A 526 56.72 -15.49 -14.17
N THR A 527 56.22 -15.92 -15.34
CA THR A 527 54.86 -15.60 -15.80
C THR A 527 53.81 -16.15 -14.84
N ARG A 528 53.99 -17.37 -14.31
CA ARG A 528 53.07 -17.96 -13.33
C ARG A 528 53.06 -17.20 -12.01
N ARG A 529 54.22 -16.89 -11.42
CA ARG A 529 54.29 -16.05 -10.20
C ARG A 529 53.66 -14.67 -10.41
N TRP A 530 53.78 -14.10 -11.61
CA TRP A 530 53.12 -12.85 -11.97
C TRP A 530 51.59 -13.02 -12.03
N SER A 531 51.09 -14.11 -12.64
CA SER A 531 49.67 -14.46 -12.64
C SER A 531 49.13 -14.53 -11.22
N GLU A 532 49.82 -15.21 -10.31
CA GLU A 532 49.42 -15.33 -8.91
C GLU A 532 49.43 -14.00 -8.16
N PHE A 533 50.45 -13.17 -8.37
CA PHE A 533 50.48 -11.83 -7.81
C PHE A 533 49.26 -11.00 -8.25
N LYS A 534 48.94 -11.01 -9.55
CA LYS A 534 47.79 -10.31 -10.12
C LYS A 534 46.45 -10.89 -9.64
N MET A 535 46.35 -12.22 -9.50
CA MET A 535 45.20 -12.88 -8.87
C MET A 535 45.03 -12.38 -7.42
N TYR A 536 46.10 -12.31 -6.64
CA TYR A 536 46.05 -11.90 -5.23
C TYR A 536 45.68 -10.41 -5.07
N THR A 537 46.26 -9.52 -5.88
CA THR A 537 46.07 -8.07 -5.74
C THR A 537 44.80 -7.56 -6.39
N GLU A 538 44.46 -8.09 -7.56
CA GLU A 538 43.44 -7.52 -8.46
C GLU A 538 42.31 -8.50 -8.80
N GLY A 539 42.47 -9.78 -8.46
CA GLY A 539 41.50 -10.81 -8.87
C GLY A 539 41.55 -11.11 -10.37
N ASP A 540 42.68 -10.84 -11.03
CA ASP A 540 42.87 -11.03 -12.46
C ASP A 540 43.41 -12.44 -12.79
N TYR A 541 42.58 -13.23 -13.49
CA TYR A 541 42.88 -14.60 -13.95
C TYR A 541 43.22 -14.67 -15.45
N SER A 542 43.50 -13.53 -16.08
CA SER A 542 43.71 -13.45 -17.54
C SER A 542 45.15 -13.71 -17.98
N VAL A 543 46.12 -13.65 -17.06
CA VAL A 543 47.55 -13.87 -17.36
C VAL A 543 47.78 -15.31 -17.83
N THR A 544 48.32 -15.47 -19.03
CA THR A 544 48.61 -16.77 -19.65
C THR A 544 50.12 -17.02 -19.78
N PRO A 545 50.56 -18.30 -19.89
CA PRO A 545 51.98 -18.70 -19.94
C PRO A 545 52.80 -18.08 -21.07
#